data_AF-A0A2K3K9M7-F1
#
_entry.id   AF-A0A2K3K9M7-F1
#
_cell.length_a   1.000
_cell.length_b   1.000
_cell.length_c   1.000
_cell.angle_alpha   90.00
_cell.angle_beta   90.00
_cell.angle_gamma   90.00
#
_symmetry.space_group_name_H-M   'P 1'
#
loop_
_entity.id
_entity.type
_entity.pdbx_description
1 polymer ?
#
loop_
_entity_poly.entity_id
_entity_poly.type
_entity_poly.pdbx_seq_one_letter_code
_entity_poly.pdbx_strand_id
1 'polypeptide(L)'
;GLVGLSLSYALNLTGAQIFWSRWFSNLSNYIISVERIKQFIHIPAEPPAIVNGNRPPSSWPSKGKIDLQGLEIRYRPNAPLVLKGITCTFKEGSRVGVVGRTGSGKSTLISALFRLVEPSRGDIFIDGMNICSMGLKDLRMRLSIIPQEPTLF
;
A
#
# COMPACT_ATOMS: atom_id res chain seq x y z
N GLY A 1 -3.05 -71.24 -6.87
CA GLY A 1 -1.88 -70.36 -7.11
C GLY A 1 -2.31 -69.01 -7.65
N LEU A 2 -2.65 -68.94 -8.94
CA LEU A 2 -2.90 -67.69 -9.68
C LEU A 2 -4.06 -66.84 -9.13
N VAL A 3 -5.19 -67.46 -8.75
CA VAL A 3 -6.37 -66.74 -8.21
C VAL A 3 -6.07 -66.06 -6.86
N GLY A 4 -5.26 -66.71 -6.01
CA GLY A 4 -4.82 -66.14 -4.75
C GLY A 4 -3.90 -64.94 -4.96
N LEU A 5 -2.95 -65.05 -5.90
CA LEU A 5 -2.07 -63.95 -6.29
C LEU A 5 -2.87 -62.77 -6.86
N SER A 6 -3.84 -63.01 -7.75
CA SER A 6 -4.67 -61.93 -8.31
C SER A 6 -5.50 -61.21 -7.24
N LEU A 7 -6.03 -61.94 -6.26
CA LEU A 7 -6.79 -61.34 -5.15
C LEU A 7 -5.87 -60.51 -4.23
N SER A 8 -4.68 -61.02 -3.92
CA SER A 8 -3.67 -60.27 -3.17
C SER A 8 -3.25 -58.99 -3.88
N TYR A 9 -3.07 -59.01 -5.20
CA TYR A 9 -2.79 -57.80 -5.98
C TYR A 9 -3.98 -56.82 -6.00
N ALA A 10 -5.21 -57.31 -6.13
CA ALA A 10 -6.42 -56.46 -6.13
C ALA A 10 -6.61 -55.70 -4.81
N LEU A 11 -6.36 -56.37 -3.67
CA LEU A 11 -6.43 -55.74 -2.35
C LEU A 11 -5.35 -54.66 -2.17
N ASN A 12 -4.11 -54.95 -2.59
CA ASN A 12 -3.02 -53.98 -2.55
C ASN A 12 -3.30 -52.77 -3.45
N LEU A 13 -3.85 -52.98 -4.64
CA LEU A 13 -4.20 -51.91 -5.58
C LEU A 13 -5.29 -50.99 -5.01
N THR A 14 -6.31 -51.58 -4.37
CA THR A 14 -7.40 -50.80 -3.74
C THR A 14 -6.87 -49.91 -2.61
N GLY A 15 -5.96 -50.44 -1.78
CA GLY A 15 -5.31 -49.66 -0.73
C GLY A 15 -4.45 -48.53 -1.29
N ALA A 16 -3.66 -48.81 -2.34
CA ALA A 16 -2.89 -47.79 -3.04
C ALA A 16 -3.80 -46.69 -3.61
N GLN A 17 -4.92 -47.04 -4.25
CA GLN A 17 -5.85 -46.07 -4.83
C GLN A 17 -6.41 -45.10 -3.78
N ILE A 18 -6.81 -45.59 -2.61
CA ILE A 18 -7.30 -44.75 -1.50
C ILE A 18 -6.20 -43.78 -1.04
N PHE A 19 -4.96 -44.26 -0.92
CA PHE A 19 -3.82 -43.43 -0.56
C PHE A 19 -3.54 -42.36 -1.62
N TRP A 20 -3.49 -42.73 -2.91
CA TRP A 20 -3.30 -41.80 -4.02
C TRP A 20 -4.38 -40.72 -4.07
N SER A 21 -5.65 -41.09 -3.88
CA SER A 21 -6.76 -40.14 -3.84
C SER A 21 -6.59 -39.14 -2.70
N ARG A 22 -6.23 -39.61 -1.49
CA ARG A 22 -5.94 -38.73 -0.34
C ARG A 22 -4.75 -37.81 -0.60
N TRP A 23 -3.67 -38.33 -1.18
CA TRP A 23 -2.50 -37.51 -1.55
C TRP A 23 -2.81 -36.45 -2.57
N PHE A 24 -3.61 -36.79 -3.58
CA PHE A 24 -4.02 -35.83 -4.60
C PHE A 24 -4.88 -34.71 -4.00
N SER A 25 -5.84 -35.05 -3.12
CA SER A 25 -6.63 -34.07 -2.38
C SER A 25 -5.75 -33.18 -1.49
N ASN A 26 -4.77 -33.75 -0.79
CA ASN A 26 -3.83 -32.99 0.04
C ASN A 26 -2.95 -32.05 -0.80
N LEU A 27 -2.41 -32.53 -1.92
CA LEU A 27 -1.64 -31.71 -2.85
C LEU A 27 -2.47 -30.55 -3.41
N SER A 28 -3.73 -30.82 -3.76
CA SER A 28 -4.68 -29.81 -4.22
C SER A 28 -5.00 -28.77 -3.14
N ASN A 29 -4.97 -29.15 -1.86
CA ASN A 29 -5.07 -28.17 -0.77
C ASN A 29 -3.79 -27.35 -0.61
N TYR A 30 -2.61 -27.96 -0.75
CA TYR A 30 -1.34 -27.25 -0.63
C TYR A 30 -1.10 -26.25 -1.76
N ILE A 31 -1.56 -26.53 -2.99
CA ILE A 31 -1.38 -25.60 -4.11
C ILE A 31 -2.16 -24.29 -3.92
N ILE A 32 -3.29 -24.31 -3.19
CA ILE A 32 -4.05 -23.09 -2.85
C ILE A 32 -3.20 -22.13 -2.01
N SER A 33 -2.34 -22.64 -1.12
CA SER A 33 -1.41 -21.80 -0.36
C SER A 33 -0.40 -21.08 -1.26
N VAL A 34 0.10 -21.79 -2.28
CA VAL A 34 1.01 -21.20 -3.28
C VAL A 34 0.29 -20.13 -4.11
N GLU A 35 -0.97 -20.39 -4.50
CA GLU A 35 -1.79 -19.42 -5.21
C GLU A 35 -1.99 -18.14 -4.39
N ARG A 36 -2.29 -18.24 -3.10
CA ARG A 36 -2.41 -17.08 -2.21
C ARG A 36 -1.13 -16.25 -2.14
N ILE A 37 0.03 -16.89 -2.02
CA ILE A 37 1.33 -16.19 -2.03
C ILE A 37 1.52 -15.48 -3.38
N LYS A 38 1.20 -16.17 -4.49
CA LYS A 38 1.30 -15.58 -5.83
C LYS A 38 0.41 -14.35 -5.98
N GLN A 39 -0.80 -14.35 -5.41
CA GLN A 39 -1.68 -13.18 -5.42
C GLN A 39 -1.03 -11.96 -4.75
N PHE A 40 -0.36 -12.13 -3.60
CA PHE A 40 0.36 -11.03 -2.94
C PHE A 40 1.60 -10.55 -3.68
N ILE A 41 2.27 -11.41 -4.45
CA ILE A 41 3.45 -11.01 -5.24
C ILE A 41 3.07 -10.05 -6.39
N HIS A 42 1.85 -10.18 -6.93
CA HIS A 42 1.41 -9.43 -8.12
C HIS A 42 0.59 -8.18 -7.78
N ILE A 43 0.48 -7.80 -6.50
CA ILE A 43 -0.20 -6.56 -6.12
C ILE A 43 0.58 -5.35 -6.62
N PRO A 44 -0.09 -4.24 -6.99
CA PRO A 44 0.60 -3.02 -7.36
C PRO A 44 1.45 -2.53 -6.19
N ALA A 45 2.75 -2.40 -6.43
CA ALA A 45 3.67 -1.84 -5.45
C ALA A 45 3.42 -0.34 -5.28
N GLU A 46 3.73 0.15 -4.08
CA GLU A 46 3.80 1.59 -3.80
C GLU A 46 4.87 2.26 -4.69
N PRO A 47 4.76 3.58 -5.00
CA PRO A 47 5.79 4.31 -5.72
C PRO A 47 7.21 4.09 -5.17
N PRO A 48 8.24 4.19 -6.02
CA PRO A 48 9.59 3.86 -5.63
C PRO A 48 10.08 4.74 -4.47
N ALA A 49 10.82 4.12 -3.54
CA ALA A 49 11.41 4.82 -2.41
C ALA A 49 12.38 5.94 -2.85
N ILE A 50 13.08 5.72 -3.97
CA ILE A 50 14.10 6.62 -4.50
C ILE A 50 13.87 6.79 -6.00
N VAL A 51 13.83 8.04 -6.47
CA VAL A 51 13.73 8.39 -7.90
C VAL A 51 15.03 9.08 -8.32
N ASN A 52 15.89 8.39 -9.05
CA ASN A 52 17.25 8.89 -9.36
C ASN A 52 17.25 10.19 -10.19
N GLY A 53 16.21 10.43 -11.01
CA GLY A 53 16.11 11.64 -11.83
C GLY A 53 15.54 12.87 -11.12
N ASN A 54 14.99 12.72 -9.90
CA ASN A 54 14.25 13.79 -9.22
C ASN A 54 14.50 13.79 -7.71
N ARG A 55 15.77 13.76 -7.32
CA ARG A 55 16.14 13.88 -5.91
C ARG A 55 16.20 15.35 -5.51
N PRO A 56 15.63 15.71 -4.35
CA PRO A 56 15.78 17.05 -3.83
C PRO A 56 17.25 17.30 -3.42
N PRO A 57 17.70 18.57 -3.41
CA PRO A 57 19.00 18.92 -2.86
C PRO A 57 19.08 18.57 -1.38
N SER A 58 20.29 18.37 -0.87
CA SER A 58 20.53 17.97 0.52
C SER A 58 20.01 18.96 1.57
N SER A 59 19.87 20.24 1.19
CA SER A 59 19.32 21.32 2.03
C SER A 59 17.79 21.36 2.05
N TRP A 60 17.10 20.57 1.25
CA TRP A 60 15.65 20.56 1.22
C TRP A 60 15.06 19.71 2.36
N PRO A 61 13.93 20.13 2.94
CA PRO A 61 13.25 21.42 2.76
C PRO A 61 14.01 22.56 3.48
N SER A 62 14.10 23.70 2.80
CA SER A 62 14.87 24.88 3.23
C SER A 62 14.04 25.86 4.06
N LYS A 63 12.80 26.12 3.65
CA LYS A 63 11.87 27.05 4.32
C LYS A 63 10.63 26.33 4.86
N GLY A 64 10.21 25.26 4.20
CA GLY A 64 9.03 24.49 4.57
C GLY A 64 7.72 25.17 4.15
N LYS A 65 7.71 25.93 3.05
CA LYS A 65 6.48 26.46 2.46
C LYS A 65 5.73 25.32 1.77
N ILE A 66 4.46 25.13 2.08
CA ILE A 66 3.61 24.08 1.48
C ILE A 66 2.52 24.74 0.66
N ASP A 67 2.33 24.31 -0.58
CA ASP A 67 1.29 24.82 -1.48
C ASP A 67 0.45 23.65 -2.02
N LEU A 68 -0.86 23.72 -1.77
CA LEU A 68 -1.84 22.76 -2.27
C LEU A 68 -2.59 23.41 -3.43
N GLN A 69 -2.61 22.74 -4.58
CA GLN A 69 -3.23 23.25 -5.79
C GLN A 69 -4.32 22.30 -6.27
N GLY A 70 -5.59 22.66 -6.04
CA GLY A 70 -6.74 21.87 -6.51
C GLY A 70 -6.77 20.43 -6.03
N LEU A 71 -6.33 20.17 -4.80
CA LEU A 71 -6.11 18.83 -4.27
C LEU A 71 -7.42 18.03 -4.12
N GLU A 72 -7.53 16.91 -4.84
CA GLU A 72 -8.65 15.97 -4.78
C GLU A 72 -8.17 14.58 -4.38
N ILE A 73 -8.81 13.99 -3.35
CA ILE A 73 -8.38 12.69 -2.81
C ILE A 73 -9.56 11.74 -2.66
N ARG A 74 -9.35 10.49 -3.09
CA ARG A 74 -10.22 9.34 -2.82
C ARG A 74 -9.37 8.13 -2.41
N TYR A 75 -9.91 7.29 -1.54
CA TYR A 75 -9.21 6.08 -1.09
C TYR A 75 -9.30 4.91 -2.08
N ARG A 76 -10.31 4.91 -2.95
CA ARG A 76 -10.49 3.90 -4.00
C ARG A 76 -10.94 4.59 -5.28
N PRO A 77 -10.60 4.07 -6.47
CA PRO A 77 -11.02 4.67 -7.74
C PRO A 77 -12.54 4.90 -7.82
N ASN A 78 -13.33 3.94 -7.34
CA ASN A 78 -14.79 3.95 -7.37
C ASN A 78 -15.43 4.55 -6.10
N ALA A 79 -14.63 5.07 -5.16
CA ALA A 79 -15.14 5.71 -3.95
C ALA A 79 -15.35 7.22 -4.16
N PRO A 80 -16.26 7.85 -3.40
CA PRO A 80 -16.44 9.29 -3.46
C PRO A 80 -15.17 10.04 -3.04
N LEU A 81 -15.00 11.25 -3.57
CA LEU A 81 -13.94 12.18 -3.17
C LEU A 81 -14.15 12.61 -1.71
N VAL A 82 -13.10 12.47 -0.91
CA VAL A 82 -13.02 12.94 0.48
C VAL A 82 -12.58 14.39 0.53
N LEU A 83 -11.48 14.73 -0.15
CA LEU A 83 -11.05 16.11 -0.38
C LEU A 83 -11.45 16.52 -1.80
N LYS A 84 -12.03 17.70 -1.95
CA LYS A 84 -12.67 18.16 -3.19
C LYS A 84 -12.09 19.51 -3.63
N GLY A 85 -10.91 19.48 -4.26
CA GLY A 85 -10.30 20.67 -4.87
C GLY A 85 -9.73 21.66 -3.87
N ILE A 86 -9.04 21.18 -2.82
CA ILE A 86 -8.47 22.05 -1.79
C ILE A 86 -7.30 22.84 -2.37
N THR A 87 -7.39 24.16 -2.30
CA THR A 87 -6.31 25.07 -2.67
C THR A 87 -5.98 25.95 -1.48
N CYS A 88 -4.77 25.80 -0.94
CA CYS A 88 -4.29 26.66 0.15
C CYS A 88 -2.77 26.62 0.24
N THR A 89 -2.22 27.71 0.77
CA THR A 89 -0.77 27.86 0.96
C THR A 89 -0.46 28.03 2.44
N PHE A 90 0.41 27.17 2.97
CA PHE A 90 0.98 27.29 4.30
C PHE A 90 2.34 27.98 4.18
N LYS A 91 2.47 29.15 4.80
CA LYS A 91 3.71 29.95 4.75
C LYS A 91 4.81 29.30 5.58
N GLU A 92 6.07 29.52 5.17
CA GLU A 92 7.23 29.09 5.93
C GLU A 92 7.22 29.64 7.37
N GLY A 93 7.70 28.84 8.33
CA GLY A 93 7.78 29.23 9.74
C GLY A 93 6.44 29.47 10.46
N SER A 94 5.30 29.18 9.81
CA SER A 94 3.98 29.37 10.39
C SER A 94 3.49 28.16 11.19
N ARG A 95 2.69 28.43 12.23
CA ARG A 95 1.96 27.40 12.97
C ARG A 95 0.50 27.45 12.55
N VAL A 96 -0.01 26.36 11.99
CA VAL A 96 -1.36 26.32 11.43
C VAL A 96 -2.16 25.22 12.09
N GLY A 97 -3.35 25.60 12.60
CA GLY A 97 -4.33 24.66 13.15
C GLY A 97 -5.37 24.31 12.10
N VAL A 98 -5.62 23.01 11.90
CA VAL A 98 -6.69 22.52 11.01
C VAL A 98 -7.84 22.00 11.86
N VAL A 99 -8.98 22.69 11.81
CA VAL A 99 -10.19 22.37 12.60
C VAL A 99 -11.35 21.94 11.71
N GLY A 100 -12.26 21.13 12.25
CA GLY A 100 -13.45 20.67 11.53
C GLY A 100 -14.11 19.48 12.22
N ARG A 101 -15.36 19.17 11.85
CA ARG A 101 -16.12 18.03 12.39
C ARG A 101 -15.42 16.69 12.12
N THR A 102 -15.76 15.65 12.89
CA THR A 102 -15.32 14.28 12.58
C THR A 102 -15.73 13.90 11.16
N GLY A 103 -14.84 13.23 10.42
CA GLY A 103 -15.08 12.87 9.01
C GLY A 103 -14.83 13.98 7.98
N SER A 104 -14.39 15.19 8.39
CA SER A 104 -14.14 16.30 7.47
C SER A 104 -12.86 16.18 6.61
N GLY A 105 -12.15 15.05 6.67
CA GLY A 105 -10.94 14.82 5.86
C GLY A 105 -9.61 15.36 6.44
N LYS A 106 -9.56 15.79 7.71
CA LYS A 106 -8.32 16.29 8.35
C LYS A 106 -7.19 15.26 8.33
N SER A 107 -7.47 14.04 8.77
CA SER A 107 -6.48 12.95 8.73
C SER A 107 -6.09 12.60 7.29
N THR A 108 -7.04 12.68 6.34
CA THR A 108 -6.79 12.47 4.92
C THR A 108 -5.83 13.52 4.34
N LEU A 109 -5.94 14.78 4.76
CA LEU A 109 -5.00 15.84 4.38
C LEU A 109 -3.57 15.51 4.84
N ILE A 110 -3.43 15.03 6.08
CA ILE A 110 -2.13 14.61 6.62
C ILE A 110 -1.61 13.39 5.85
N SER A 111 -2.46 12.39 5.58
CA SER A 111 -2.09 11.23 4.75
C SER A 111 -1.60 11.61 3.35
N ALA A 112 -2.17 12.66 2.76
CA ALA A 112 -1.75 13.18 1.46
C ALA A 112 -0.35 13.81 1.50
N LEU A 113 -0.06 14.60 2.54
CA LEU A 113 1.25 15.25 2.71
C LEU A 113 2.39 14.21 2.85
N PHE A 114 2.11 13.08 3.51
CA PHE A 114 3.05 11.96 3.62
C PHE A 114 3.00 10.99 2.44
N ARG A 115 2.16 11.28 1.43
CA ARG A 115 1.87 10.42 0.28
C ARG A 115 1.57 8.98 0.69
N LEU A 116 0.80 8.81 1.78
CA LEU A 116 0.21 7.51 2.16
C LEU A 116 -1.01 7.20 1.29
N VAL A 117 -1.65 8.25 0.77
CA VAL A 117 -2.68 8.18 -0.25
C VAL A 117 -2.32 9.18 -1.32
N GLU A 118 -2.16 8.72 -2.56
CA GLU A 118 -1.86 9.60 -3.68
C GLU A 118 -3.07 10.46 -4.05
N PRO A 119 -2.86 11.73 -4.45
CA PRO A 119 -3.94 12.56 -4.94
C PRO A 119 -4.51 12.00 -6.25
N SER A 120 -5.83 12.02 -6.36
CA SER A 120 -6.51 11.67 -7.62
C SER A 120 -6.43 12.80 -8.65
N ARG A 121 -6.32 14.05 -8.17
CA ARG A 121 -6.10 15.25 -8.97
C ARG A 121 -5.47 16.34 -8.11
N GLY A 122 -4.81 17.29 -8.77
CA GLY A 122 -4.13 18.38 -8.11
C GLY A 122 -2.74 17.97 -7.62
N ASP A 123 -1.99 18.96 -7.16
CA ASP A 123 -0.59 18.82 -6.84
C ASP A 123 -0.27 19.41 -5.46
N ILE A 124 0.78 18.87 -4.85
CA ILE A 124 1.31 19.32 -3.57
C ILE A 124 2.75 19.74 -3.80
N PHE A 125 3.06 20.99 -3.46
CA PHE A 125 4.41 21.53 -3.56
C PHE A 125 4.97 21.83 -2.18
N ILE A 126 6.25 21.49 -1.97
CA ILE A 126 7.01 21.90 -0.79
C ILE A 126 8.27 22.62 -1.26
N ASP A 127 8.43 23.88 -0.85
CA ASP A 127 9.46 24.81 -1.34
C ASP A 127 9.52 24.89 -2.88
N GLY A 128 8.35 24.80 -3.53
CA GLY A 128 8.22 24.89 -4.99
C GLY A 128 8.50 23.58 -5.74
N MET A 129 8.86 22.49 -5.07
CA MET A 129 9.02 21.17 -5.71
C MET A 129 7.78 20.30 -5.52
N ASN A 130 7.32 19.65 -6.60
CA ASN A 130 6.18 18.75 -6.56
C ASN A 130 6.54 17.44 -5.86
N ILE A 131 5.93 17.17 -4.71
CA ILE A 131 6.24 15.96 -3.93
C ILE A 131 5.75 14.68 -4.59
N CYS A 132 4.73 14.72 -5.47
CA CYS A 132 4.18 13.55 -6.16
C CYS A 132 5.21 12.91 -7.10
N SER A 133 6.13 13.74 -7.61
CA SER A 133 7.22 13.32 -8.50
C SER A 133 8.49 12.84 -7.77
N MET A 134 8.55 13.02 -6.44
CA MET A 134 9.72 12.70 -5.62
C MET A 134 9.73 11.24 -5.14
N GLY A 135 10.89 10.72 -4.75
CA GLY A 135 10.96 9.44 -4.03
C GLY A 135 10.35 9.52 -2.63
N LEU A 136 9.61 8.49 -2.21
CA LEU A 136 8.91 8.48 -0.93
C LEU A 136 9.86 8.53 0.28
N LYS A 137 11.03 7.91 0.18
CA LYS A 137 12.02 7.92 1.26
C LYS A 137 12.59 9.31 1.46
N ASP A 138 12.92 10.00 0.36
CA ASP A 138 13.48 11.36 0.39
C ASP A 138 12.48 12.36 1.01
N LEU A 139 11.19 12.20 0.71
CA LEU A 139 10.10 12.98 1.32
C LEU A 139 9.92 12.66 2.81
N ARG A 140 9.68 11.38 3.15
CA ARG A 140 9.28 10.96 4.50
C ARG A 140 10.40 11.09 5.53
N MET A 141 11.67 11.07 5.12
CA MET A 141 12.79 11.34 6.04
C MET A 141 12.89 12.82 6.47
N ARG A 142 12.21 13.74 5.77
CA ARG A 142 12.25 15.19 6.04
C ARG A 142 11.00 15.71 6.74
N LEU A 143 9.98 14.89 6.90
CA LEU A 143 8.71 15.23 7.53
C LEU A 143 8.53 14.40 8.80
N SER A 144 7.99 15.03 9.84
CA SER A 144 7.69 14.36 11.12
C SER A 144 6.19 14.35 11.39
N ILE A 145 5.67 13.23 11.87
CA ILE A 145 4.28 13.05 12.26
C ILE A 145 4.21 12.36 13.62
N ILE A 146 3.25 12.78 14.43
CA ILE A 146 2.89 12.09 15.67
C ILE A 146 1.57 11.33 15.39
N PRO A 147 1.54 9.99 15.49
CA PRO A 147 0.33 9.22 15.22
C PRO A 147 -0.73 9.48 16.30
N GLN A 148 -2.00 9.26 15.94
CA GLN A 148 -3.12 9.41 16.89
C GLN A 148 -3.08 8.34 17.99
N GLU A 149 -2.69 7.12 17.64
CA GLU A 149 -2.50 6.02 18.59
C GLU A 149 -0.99 5.78 18.78
N PRO A 150 -0.43 6.01 19.99
CA PRO A 150 0.98 5.76 20.25
C PRO A 150 1.24 4.26 20.29
N THR A 151 2.10 3.78 19.40
CA THR A 151 2.60 2.40 19.38
C THR A 151 4.09 2.40 19.75
N LEU A 152 4.47 1.56 20.71
CA LEU A 152 5.85 1.33 21.14
C LEU A 152 6.18 -0.14 20.89
N PHE A 153 7.34 -0.41 20.30
CA PHE A 153 7.82 -1.75 19.95
C PHE A 153 8.93 -2.21 20.89
#